data_AF-A0AAD7XVF0-F1
#
_entry.id   AF-A0AAD7XVF0-F1
#
_cell.length_a   1.000
_cell.length_b   1.000
_cell.length_c   1.000
_cell.angle_alpha   90.00
_cell.angle_beta   90.00
_cell.angle_gamma   90.00
#
_symmetry.space_group_name_H-M   'P 1'
#
loop_
_entity.id
_entity.type
_entity.pdbx_description
1 polymer ?
#
loop_
_entity_poly.entity_id
_entity_poly.type
_entity_poly.pdbx_seq_one_letter_code
_entity_poly.pdbx_strand_id
1 'polypeptide(L)'
;MDDLFVLDTNTGYEKQLHSIGRRMLLEYDLVIGDKHYDMLEVEAYLNAPGHPDPFVHAHPFQKRSGYWFFHRAGMSSTLRNGSRKGVDITVGKAINNSTGGLLIRAVEDKETGRVIEGPSLLVDEILLGLGGLKTADLADEHWDCWTQENRLYLKKKATPYSQPVHQSCRVGLRLSHHNLTTRLQYVGRPYRYVMKPWLLKKGRVWTLFGLMEEKLTIEEMVRLTLMKKTLMPKYKSEYDIGQKDAIKTIKQCVWGGKDIVAGNALWKTRVMSAVRWWERQAEIGNIIEIEKK
;
A
#
# COMPACT_ATOMS: atom_id res chain seq x y z
N MET A 1 -15.08 -17.10 -13.36
CA MET A 1 -14.61 -16.13 -12.34
C MET A 1 -13.25 -15.64 -12.80
N ASP A 2 -12.99 -14.33 -12.76
CA ASP A 2 -11.71 -13.78 -13.21
C ASP A 2 -10.56 -14.25 -12.29
N ASP A 3 -9.37 -14.45 -12.85
CA ASP A 3 -8.19 -15.02 -12.18
C ASP A 3 -7.35 -13.95 -11.44
N LEU A 4 -7.89 -12.74 -11.29
CA LEU A 4 -7.15 -11.59 -10.77
C LEU A 4 -6.46 -11.84 -9.42
N PHE A 5 -7.09 -12.54 -8.47
CA PHE A 5 -6.57 -12.72 -7.11
C PHE A 5 -5.96 -14.10 -6.86
N VAL A 6 -5.38 -14.67 -7.91
CA VAL A 6 -4.76 -15.98 -7.85
C VAL A 6 -3.37 -15.87 -7.21
N LEU A 7 -3.25 -16.48 -6.02
CA LEU A 7 -1.98 -16.85 -5.40
C LEU A 7 -1.77 -18.37 -5.58
N ASP A 8 -0.87 -18.77 -6.47
CA ASP A 8 -0.76 -20.16 -6.96
C ASP A 8 0.30 -21.00 -6.23
N THR A 9 1.30 -20.37 -5.64
CA THR A 9 2.44 -21.09 -5.05
C THR A 9 2.80 -20.53 -3.68
N ASN A 10 3.41 -21.37 -2.83
CA ASN A 10 3.98 -20.95 -1.54
C ASN A 10 5.28 -20.13 -1.67
N THR A 11 5.58 -19.60 -2.86
CA THR A 11 6.82 -18.89 -3.17
C THR A 11 6.56 -17.76 -4.17
N GLY A 12 7.50 -16.83 -4.35
CA GLY A 12 7.38 -15.79 -5.39
C GLY A 12 6.24 -14.79 -5.17
N TYR A 13 5.71 -14.68 -3.94
CA TYR A 13 4.60 -13.80 -3.58
C TYR A 13 4.78 -12.35 -4.02
N GLU A 14 6.01 -11.83 -3.98
CA GLU A 14 6.29 -10.46 -4.44
C GLU A 14 5.94 -10.25 -5.92
N LYS A 15 6.27 -11.20 -6.80
CA LYS A 15 5.91 -11.13 -8.24
C LYS A 15 4.40 -11.27 -8.45
N GLN A 16 3.76 -12.14 -7.67
CA GLN A 16 2.32 -12.35 -7.75
C GLN A 16 1.57 -11.09 -7.29
N LEU A 17 1.90 -10.55 -6.12
CA LEU A 17 1.34 -9.28 -5.62
C LEU A 17 1.59 -8.13 -6.58
N HIS A 18 2.75 -8.09 -7.24
CA HIS A 18 3.04 -7.10 -8.27
C HIS A 18 2.11 -7.22 -9.47
N SER A 19 1.90 -8.44 -9.98
CA SER A 19 0.94 -8.71 -11.05
C SER A 19 -0.47 -8.25 -10.65
N ILE A 20 -0.94 -8.67 -9.48
CA ILE A 20 -2.29 -8.35 -8.99
C ILE A 20 -2.47 -6.82 -8.84
N GLY A 21 -1.52 -6.15 -8.17
CA GLY A 21 -1.58 -4.70 -7.95
C GLY A 21 -1.57 -3.91 -9.26
N ARG A 22 -0.81 -4.34 -10.26
CA ARG A 22 -0.82 -3.72 -11.60
C ARG A 22 -2.13 -3.93 -12.33
N ARG A 23 -2.59 -5.18 -12.41
CA ARG A 23 -3.84 -5.53 -13.10
C ARG A 23 -5.02 -4.79 -12.49
N MET A 24 -5.08 -4.69 -11.16
CA MET A 24 -6.08 -3.87 -10.44
C MET A 24 -6.17 -2.44 -10.98
N LEU A 25 -5.05 -1.73 -11.11
CA LEU A 25 -5.06 -0.33 -11.58
C LEU A 25 -5.35 -0.19 -13.09
N LEU A 26 -4.80 -1.11 -13.89
CA LEU A 26 -4.79 -1.00 -15.35
C LEU A 26 -6.03 -1.61 -16.02
N GLU A 27 -6.56 -2.69 -15.47
CA GLU A 27 -7.56 -3.55 -16.12
C GLU A 27 -8.96 -3.44 -15.50
N TYR A 28 -9.10 -2.82 -14.32
CA TYR A 28 -10.37 -2.77 -13.60
C TYR A 28 -10.78 -1.34 -13.23
N ASP A 29 -12.08 -1.09 -13.33
CA ASP A 29 -12.78 0.02 -12.69
C ASP A 29 -13.31 -0.47 -11.34
N LEU A 30 -13.27 0.40 -10.33
CA LEU A 30 -14.11 0.25 -9.14
C LEU A 30 -15.48 0.87 -9.44
N VAL A 31 -16.55 0.13 -9.21
CA VAL A 31 -17.92 0.62 -9.35
C VAL A 31 -18.54 0.81 -7.98
N ILE A 32 -19.13 1.99 -7.74
CA ILE A 32 -19.85 2.33 -6.51
C ILE A 32 -21.18 2.97 -6.89
N GLY A 33 -22.29 2.31 -6.56
CA GLY A 33 -23.60 2.72 -7.05
C GLY A 33 -23.62 2.69 -8.57
N ASP A 34 -23.86 3.85 -9.18
CA ASP A 34 -23.93 4.01 -10.64
C ASP A 34 -22.67 4.68 -11.21
N LYS A 35 -21.66 4.92 -10.37
CA LYS A 35 -20.42 5.62 -10.73
C LYS A 35 -19.26 4.67 -10.97
N HIS A 36 -18.41 5.05 -11.92
CA HIS A 36 -17.19 4.33 -12.26
C HIS A 36 -15.96 5.12 -11.85
N TYR A 37 -14.99 4.42 -11.26
CA TYR A 37 -13.76 5.02 -10.77
C TYR A 37 -12.53 4.29 -11.32
N ASP A 38 -11.55 5.05 -11.75
CA ASP A 38 -10.20 4.55 -11.96
C ASP A 38 -9.52 4.39 -10.60
N MET A 39 -8.97 3.23 -10.31
CA MET A 39 -8.09 3.07 -9.16
C MET A 39 -6.73 3.71 -9.45
N LEU A 40 -6.26 4.56 -8.54
CA LEU A 40 -4.99 5.28 -8.66
C LEU A 40 -3.90 4.72 -7.74
N GLU A 41 -4.28 4.22 -6.56
CA GLU A 41 -3.32 3.73 -5.57
C GLU A 41 -3.87 2.52 -4.79
N VAL A 42 -3.09 1.44 -4.74
CA VAL A 42 -3.37 0.26 -3.90
C VAL A 42 -2.12 -0.18 -3.13
N GLU A 43 -2.31 -0.78 -1.95
CA GLU A 43 -1.24 -1.39 -1.14
C GLU A 43 -1.53 -2.86 -0.86
N ALA A 44 -0.54 -3.71 -1.10
CA ALA A 44 -0.62 -5.14 -0.79
C ALA A 44 -0.11 -5.45 0.62
N TYR A 45 -0.85 -6.31 1.31
CA TYR A 45 -0.49 -6.89 2.60
C TYR A 45 -0.75 -8.39 2.55
N LEU A 46 0.25 -9.19 2.89
CA LEU A 46 0.13 -10.65 2.84
C LEU A 46 0.96 -11.29 3.94
N ASN A 47 0.33 -12.08 4.79
CA ASN A 47 1.03 -13.02 5.65
C ASN A 47 0.79 -14.43 5.12
N ALA A 48 1.86 -15.13 4.79
CA ALA A 48 1.84 -16.50 4.31
C ALA A 48 3.11 -17.25 4.77
N PRO A 49 3.14 -18.59 4.72
CA PRO A 49 4.38 -19.34 4.91
C PRO A 49 5.48 -18.84 3.97
N GLY A 50 6.66 -18.50 4.51
CA GLY A 50 7.75 -17.90 3.73
C GLY A 50 7.57 -16.41 3.37
N HIS A 51 6.47 -15.79 3.81
CA HIS A 51 6.18 -14.38 3.61
C HIS A 51 5.48 -13.74 4.84
N PRO A 52 6.15 -13.69 6.01
CA PRO A 52 5.54 -13.24 7.27
C PRO A 52 5.49 -11.71 7.41
N ASP A 53 4.72 -11.03 6.57
CA ASP A 53 4.56 -9.57 6.64
C ASP A 53 3.93 -9.14 7.98
N PRO A 54 4.65 -8.43 8.86
CA PRO A 54 4.18 -8.09 10.21
C PRO A 54 3.18 -6.92 10.20
N PHE A 55 2.88 -6.35 9.03
CA PHE A 55 1.99 -5.19 8.88
C PHE A 55 0.57 -5.56 8.43
N VAL A 56 0.31 -6.83 8.11
CA VAL A 56 -1.03 -7.28 7.74
C VAL A 56 -1.96 -7.30 8.96
N HIS A 57 -3.27 -7.15 8.75
CA HIS A 57 -4.27 -7.37 9.78
C HIS A 57 -4.37 -8.84 10.23
N ALA A 58 -4.12 -9.78 9.30
CA ALA A 58 -4.23 -11.23 9.51
C ALA A 58 -5.60 -11.69 10.04
N HIS A 59 -6.67 -10.96 9.70
CA HIS A 59 -8.01 -11.34 10.13
C HIS A 59 -8.41 -12.68 9.46
N PRO A 60 -9.08 -13.63 10.16
CA PRO A 60 -9.45 -14.92 9.59
C PRO A 60 -10.26 -14.83 8.29
N PHE A 61 -11.08 -13.79 8.15
CA PHE A 61 -11.83 -13.50 6.92
C PHE A 61 -10.92 -13.27 5.70
N GLN A 62 -9.72 -12.75 5.90
CA GLN A 62 -8.73 -12.55 4.84
C GLN A 62 -8.07 -13.84 4.36
N LYS A 63 -8.48 -15.02 4.86
CA LYS A 63 -8.16 -16.34 4.27
C LYS A 63 -9.00 -16.67 3.04
N ARG A 64 -9.92 -15.79 2.67
CA ARG A 64 -10.71 -15.85 1.43
C ARG A 64 -10.11 -14.89 0.41
N SER A 65 -10.36 -15.14 -0.87
CA SER A 65 -9.90 -14.28 -1.96
C SER A 65 -11.07 -13.66 -2.70
N GLY A 66 -10.95 -12.39 -3.10
CA GLY A 66 -11.97 -11.68 -3.89
C GLY A 66 -13.16 -11.15 -3.10
N TYR A 67 -13.01 -10.89 -1.79
CA TYR A 67 -14.08 -10.31 -0.96
C TYR A 67 -13.71 -8.92 -0.46
N TRP A 68 -14.72 -8.08 -0.26
CA TRP A 68 -14.53 -6.80 0.42
C TRP A 68 -14.24 -7.02 1.90
N PHE A 69 -13.21 -6.34 2.41
CA PHE A 69 -12.85 -6.37 3.82
C PHE A 69 -12.66 -4.95 4.35
N PHE A 70 -13.71 -4.44 4.99
CA PHE A 70 -13.65 -3.16 5.69
C PHE A 70 -12.86 -3.31 7.00
N HIS A 71 -11.99 -2.34 7.28
CA HIS A 71 -11.05 -2.41 8.40
C HIS A 71 -11.76 -2.48 9.75
N ARG A 72 -11.33 -3.42 10.59
CA ARG A 72 -11.89 -3.68 11.92
C ARG A 72 -10.98 -3.18 13.05
N ALA A 73 -11.59 -2.96 14.22
CA ALA A 73 -10.87 -2.66 15.44
C ALA A 73 -10.21 -3.93 15.98
N GLY A 74 -8.93 -4.12 15.66
CA GLY A 74 -8.20 -5.34 16.02
C GLY A 74 -8.80 -6.57 15.33
N MET A 75 -9.04 -7.62 16.12
CA MET A 75 -9.66 -8.87 15.65
C MET A 75 -11.18 -8.91 15.90
N SER A 76 -11.79 -7.80 16.33
CA SER A 76 -13.22 -7.73 16.59
C SER A 76 -14.03 -7.64 15.29
N SER A 77 -15.34 -7.89 15.37
CA SER A 77 -16.28 -7.59 14.29
C SER A 77 -16.54 -6.08 14.14
N THR A 78 -16.17 -5.25 15.12
CA THR A 78 -16.44 -3.81 15.09
C THR A 78 -15.63 -3.12 14.00
N LEU A 79 -16.32 -2.54 13.02
CA LEU A 79 -15.69 -1.75 11.97
C LEU A 79 -15.11 -0.45 12.52
N ARG A 80 -13.96 -0.04 11.97
CA ARG A 80 -13.36 1.25 12.32
C ARG A 80 -14.24 2.37 11.79
N ASN A 81 -14.30 3.47 12.54
CA ASN A 81 -14.98 4.70 12.14
C ASN A 81 -13.99 5.89 12.15
N GLY A 82 -14.42 7.06 11.67
CA GLY A 82 -13.62 8.27 11.58
C GLY A 82 -12.43 8.12 10.62
N SER A 83 -11.27 8.67 10.99
CA SER A 83 -10.07 8.69 10.15
C SER A 83 -9.29 7.38 10.07
N ARG A 84 -9.81 6.29 10.65
CA ARG A 84 -9.16 4.97 10.68
C ARG A 84 -9.89 3.93 9.81
N LYS A 85 -10.84 4.35 8.99
CA LYS A 85 -11.53 3.51 8.01
C LYS A 85 -10.59 3.14 6.86
N GLY A 86 -10.82 1.97 6.28
CA GLY A 86 -10.17 1.50 5.07
C GLY A 86 -10.92 0.29 4.53
N VAL A 87 -10.68 -0.04 3.27
CA VAL A 87 -11.28 -1.19 2.59
C VAL A 87 -10.18 -1.91 1.81
N ASP A 88 -10.08 -3.21 2.07
CA ASP A 88 -9.23 -4.12 1.31
C ASP A 88 -10.10 -4.99 0.39
N ILE A 89 -9.51 -5.48 -0.70
CA ILE A 89 -9.97 -6.71 -1.35
C ILE A 89 -9.12 -7.85 -0.85
N THR A 90 -9.72 -8.89 -0.29
CA THR A 90 -8.96 -10.01 0.27
C THR A 90 -8.25 -10.79 -0.83
N VAL A 91 -7.02 -11.23 -0.55
CA VAL A 91 -6.20 -12.01 -1.52
C VAL A 91 -5.68 -13.33 -0.94
N GLY A 92 -5.90 -13.58 0.35
CA GLY A 92 -5.43 -14.80 0.99
C GLY A 92 -6.23 -16.05 0.58
N LYS A 93 -5.68 -17.20 0.91
CA LYS A 93 -6.26 -18.52 0.67
C LYS A 93 -6.02 -19.43 1.86
N ALA A 94 -7.10 -20.04 2.38
CA ALA A 94 -7.05 -20.99 3.48
C ALA A 94 -6.12 -22.18 3.19
N ILE A 95 -6.17 -22.72 1.96
CA ILE A 95 -5.34 -23.86 1.53
C ILE A 95 -3.83 -23.57 1.60
N ASN A 96 -3.42 -22.31 1.42
CA ASN A 96 -2.03 -21.87 1.50
C ASN A 96 -1.68 -21.30 2.89
N ASN A 97 -2.60 -21.41 3.87
CA ASN A 97 -2.53 -20.74 5.17
C ASN A 97 -2.13 -19.25 5.06
N SER A 98 -2.69 -18.56 4.08
CA SER A 98 -2.37 -17.16 3.80
C SER A 98 -3.53 -16.24 4.15
N THR A 99 -3.20 -15.07 4.68
CA THR A 99 -4.13 -13.98 5.00
C THR A 99 -3.60 -12.70 4.38
N GLY A 100 -4.45 -11.94 3.69
CA GLY A 100 -4.01 -10.69 3.11
C GLY A 100 -5.11 -9.91 2.42
N GLY A 101 -4.77 -8.69 2.03
CA GLY A 101 -5.66 -7.81 1.29
C GLY A 101 -4.91 -6.75 0.48
N LEU A 102 -5.61 -6.20 -0.49
CA LEU A 102 -5.21 -5.03 -1.28
C LEU A 102 -6.02 -3.83 -0.81
N LEU A 103 -5.39 -2.98 -0.01
CA LEU A 103 -5.98 -1.74 0.47
C LEU A 103 -6.11 -0.77 -0.69
N ILE A 104 -7.32 -0.30 -0.98
CA ILE A 104 -7.54 0.76 -1.95
C ILE A 104 -7.38 2.11 -1.27
N ARG A 105 -6.53 2.97 -1.84
CA ARG A 105 -6.10 4.22 -1.19
C ARG A 105 -6.53 5.46 -1.92
N ALA A 106 -6.58 5.41 -3.25
CA ALA A 106 -7.01 6.54 -4.05
C ALA A 106 -7.70 6.07 -5.32
N VAL A 107 -8.73 6.82 -5.71
CA VAL A 107 -9.48 6.62 -6.95
C VAL A 107 -9.79 7.96 -7.62
N GLU A 108 -10.10 7.93 -8.91
CA GLU A 108 -10.53 9.07 -9.72
C GLU A 108 -11.91 8.77 -10.31
N ASP A 109 -12.90 9.61 -10.02
CA ASP A 109 -14.22 9.55 -10.65
C ASP A 109 -14.08 9.79 -12.16
N LYS A 110 -14.51 8.84 -12.99
CA LYS A 110 -14.29 8.88 -14.44
C LYS A 110 -15.18 9.90 -15.15
N GLU A 111 -16.29 10.30 -14.54
CA GLU A 111 -17.20 11.28 -15.10
C GLU A 111 -16.72 12.71 -14.77
N THR A 112 -16.30 12.93 -13.52
CA THR A 112 -15.99 14.28 -13.03
C THR A 112 -14.49 14.60 -12.95
N GLY A 113 -13.61 13.59 -13.04
CA GLY A 113 -12.17 13.74 -12.79
C GLY A 113 -11.82 14.02 -11.33
N ARG A 114 -12.79 13.90 -10.40
CA ARG A 114 -12.55 14.15 -8.98
C ARG A 114 -11.71 13.04 -8.37
N VAL A 115 -10.57 13.40 -7.80
CA VAL A 115 -9.71 12.47 -7.06
C VAL A 115 -10.18 12.33 -5.62
N ILE A 116 -10.51 11.10 -5.21
CA ILE A 116 -10.72 10.71 -3.81
C ILE A 116 -9.44 10.10 -3.28
N GLU A 117 -8.76 10.82 -2.40
CA GLU A 117 -7.43 10.44 -1.91
C GLU A 117 -7.41 10.15 -0.41
N GLY A 118 -7.34 8.87 -0.05
CA GLY A 118 -7.19 8.36 1.31
C GLY A 118 -8.18 7.22 1.61
N PRO A 119 -7.74 6.13 2.27
CA PRO A 119 -8.60 4.98 2.55
C PRO A 119 -9.93 5.32 3.23
N SER A 120 -9.90 6.23 4.21
CA SER A 120 -11.12 6.59 4.93
C SER A 120 -12.10 7.40 4.08
N LEU A 121 -11.59 8.25 3.17
CA LEU A 121 -12.44 9.04 2.27
C LEU A 121 -13.06 8.15 1.19
N LEU A 122 -12.35 7.12 0.74
CA LEU A 122 -12.93 6.12 -0.15
C LEU A 122 -14.08 5.38 0.53
N VAL A 123 -13.93 5.00 1.80
CA VAL A 123 -15.05 4.39 2.54
C VAL A 123 -16.23 5.36 2.66
N ASP A 124 -16.01 6.65 2.85
CA ASP A 124 -17.09 7.65 2.83
C ASP A 124 -17.78 7.75 1.47
N GLU A 125 -17.01 7.71 0.37
CA GLU A 125 -17.57 7.66 -0.99
C GLU A 125 -18.42 6.40 -1.22
N ILE A 126 -17.96 5.25 -0.72
CA ILE A 126 -18.70 3.98 -0.79
C ILE A 126 -20.04 4.09 -0.05
N LEU A 127 -20.00 4.52 1.21
CA LEU A 127 -21.19 4.66 2.04
C LEU A 127 -22.22 5.60 1.40
N LEU A 128 -21.76 6.73 0.85
CA LEU A 128 -22.61 7.67 0.15
C LEU A 128 -23.20 7.08 -1.13
N GLY A 129 -22.37 6.43 -1.96
CA GLY A 129 -22.78 5.85 -3.23
C GLY A 129 -23.73 4.66 -3.10
N LEU A 130 -23.73 3.98 -1.95
CA LEU A 130 -24.65 2.90 -1.61
C LEU A 130 -25.95 3.39 -0.95
N GLY A 131 -26.28 4.68 -1.05
CA GLY A 131 -27.54 5.24 -0.53
C GLY A 131 -27.43 5.85 0.87
N GLY A 132 -26.22 6.25 1.29
CA GLY A 132 -26.01 6.90 2.58
C GLY A 132 -25.96 5.93 3.76
N LEU A 133 -25.43 4.73 3.54
CA LEU A 133 -25.21 3.74 4.58
C LEU A 133 -24.27 4.27 5.69
N LYS A 134 -24.32 3.63 6.86
CA LYS A 134 -23.35 3.79 7.94
C LYS A 134 -22.35 2.64 7.88
N THR A 135 -21.19 2.82 8.50
CA THR A 135 -20.18 1.75 8.58
C THR A 135 -20.73 0.47 9.18
N ALA A 136 -21.66 0.55 10.15
CA ALA A 136 -22.26 -0.63 10.77
C ALA A 136 -23.04 -1.51 9.78
N ASP A 137 -23.62 -0.91 8.75
CA ASP A 137 -24.41 -1.61 7.73
C ASP A 137 -23.50 -2.50 6.84
N LEU A 138 -22.19 -2.26 6.84
CA LEU A 138 -21.20 -3.06 6.09
C LEU A 138 -20.64 -4.25 6.89
N ALA A 139 -21.02 -4.41 8.17
CA ALA A 139 -20.35 -5.35 9.09
C ALA A 139 -20.68 -6.81 8.81
N ASP A 140 -21.90 -7.07 8.33
CA ASP A 140 -22.51 -8.40 8.18
C ASP A 140 -22.52 -8.91 6.74
N GLU A 141 -22.14 -8.06 5.77
CA GLU A 141 -22.26 -8.40 4.37
C GLU A 141 -20.97 -9.07 3.83
N HIS A 142 -21.11 -10.30 3.36
CA HIS A 142 -20.05 -11.07 2.72
C HIS A 142 -20.05 -10.86 1.21
N TRP A 143 -19.91 -9.61 0.78
CA TRP A 143 -19.87 -9.27 -0.63
C TRP A 143 -18.54 -9.69 -1.25
N ASP A 144 -18.62 -10.56 -2.25
CA ASP A 144 -17.53 -10.69 -3.20
C ASP A 144 -17.44 -9.40 -4.05
N CYS A 145 -16.25 -9.16 -4.58
CA CYS A 145 -15.96 -7.96 -5.37
C CYS A 145 -16.37 -8.06 -6.84
N TRP A 146 -17.16 -9.05 -7.24
CA TRP A 146 -17.56 -9.28 -8.63
C TRP A 146 -19.07 -9.10 -8.86
N THR A 147 -19.87 -9.42 -7.85
CA THR A 147 -21.35 -9.39 -7.90
C THR A 147 -21.87 -7.96 -8.07
N GLN A 148 -22.57 -7.70 -9.18
CA GLN A 148 -23.01 -6.35 -9.57
C GLN A 148 -24.20 -5.87 -8.73
N GLU A 149 -25.02 -6.81 -8.25
CA GLU A 149 -26.19 -6.58 -7.41
C GLU A 149 -25.82 -5.87 -6.10
N ASN A 150 -24.58 -6.05 -5.62
CA ASN A 150 -24.05 -5.37 -4.44
C ASN A 150 -23.80 -3.87 -4.67
N ARG A 151 -23.82 -3.41 -5.94
CA ARG A 151 -23.49 -2.03 -6.36
C ARG A 151 -22.10 -1.55 -5.90
N LEU A 152 -21.27 -2.47 -5.41
CA LEU A 152 -19.88 -2.27 -5.06
C LEU A 152 -19.09 -3.47 -5.62
N TYR A 153 -18.49 -3.29 -6.79
CA TYR A 153 -17.84 -4.38 -7.52
C TYR A 153 -16.71 -3.87 -8.43
N LEU A 154 -15.88 -4.79 -8.88
CA LEU A 154 -14.86 -4.58 -9.89
C LEU A 154 -15.43 -4.89 -11.27
N LYS A 155 -15.29 -3.94 -12.18
CA LYS A 155 -15.66 -4.10 -13.58
C LYS A 155 -14.42 -4.12 -14.44
N LYS A 156 -14.24 -5.19 -15.22
CA LYS A 156 -13.15 -5.25 -16.20
C LYS A 156 -13.33 -4.17 -17.25
N LYS A 157 -12.28 -3.40 -17.51
CA LYS A 157 -12.23 -2.36 -18.53
C LYS A 157 -12.33 -3.00 -19.91
N ALA A 158 -13.12 -2.41 -20.79
CA ALA A 158 -13.15 -2.80 -22.20
C ALA A 158 -11.79 -2.56 -22.88
N THR A 159 -11.09 -1.50 -22.47
CA THR A 159 -9.74 -1.18 -22.92
C THR A 159 -8.86 -0.92 -21.70
N PRO A 160 -7.98 -1.87 -21.34
CA PRO A 160 -7.01 -1.66 -20.26
C PRO A 160 -6.07 -0.48 -20.55
N TYR A 161 -5.57 0.14 -19.49
CA TYR A 161 -4.51 1.13 -19.62
C TYR A 161 -3.15 0.48 -19.90
N SER A 162 -2.33 1.15 -20.70
CA SER A 162 -0.96 0.76 -21.02
C SER A 162 0.11 1.60 -20.29
N GLN A 163 -0.32 2.52 -19.41
CA GLN A 163 0.59 3.43 -18.73
C GLN A 163 1.42 2.73 -17.62
N PRO A 164 2.60 3.27 -17.28
CA PRO A 164 3.40 2.72 -16.19
C PRO A 164 2.67 2.75 -14.84
N VAL A 165 2.87 1.68 -14.08
CA VAL A 165 2.53 1.60 -12.66
C VAL A 165 3.85 1.68 -11.89
N HIS A 166 3.97 2.68 -11.03
CA HIS A 166 5.15 2.88 -10.20
C HIS A 166 4.99 2.16 -8.87
N GLN A 167 6.10 1.69 -8.31
CA GLN A 167 6.11 1.03 -7.02
C GLN A 167 6.81 1.87 -5.95
N SER A 168 6.34 1.74 -4.72
CA SER A 168 7.07 2.25 -3.56
C SER A 168 6.79 1.39 -2.32
N CYS A 169 7.47 1.71 -1.23
CA CYS A 169 7.04 1.26 0.09
C CYS A 169 5.66 1.83 0.47
N ARG A 170 5.02 1.15 1.41
CA ARG A 170 3.66 1.43 1.87
C ARG A 170 3.62 2.62 2.84
N VAL A 171 2.50 3.32 2.85
CA VAL A 171 2.26 4.52 3.65
C VAL A 171 1.81 4.15 5.06
N GLY A 172 2.41 4.81 6.05
CA GLY A 172 1.91 4.74 7.43
C GLY A 172 2.48 3.59 8.26
N LEU A 173 3.43 2.83 7.71
CA LEU A 173 4.13 1.78 8.46
C LEU A 173 5.16 2.37 9.42
N ARG A 174 5.27 1.76 10.60
CA ARG A 174 6.17 2.18 11.68
C ARG A 174 7.19 1.09 11.97
N LEU A 175 8.41 1.50 12.29
CA LEU A 175 9.37 0.63 12.95
C LEU A 175 9.17 0.70 14.46
N SER A 176 9.21 -0.46 15.11
CA SER A 176 9.25 -0.58 16.56
C SER A 176 10.26 -1.66 16.93
N HIS A 177 10.69 -1.67 18.19
CA HIS A 177 11.68 -2.63 18.68
C HIS A 177 11.13 -4.07 18.70
N HIS A 178 9.81 -4.25 18.78
CA HIS A 178 9.17 -5.56 18.68
C HIS A 178 9.25 -6.10 17.24
N ASN A 179 9.85 -7.28 17.07
CA ASN A 179 10.07 -7.94 15.78
C ASN A 179 10.78 -7.03 14.76
N LEU A 180 11.77 -6.25 15.22
CA LEU A 180 12.43 -5.23 14.41
C LEU A 180 13.02 -5.81 13.11
N THR A 181 13.71 -6.94 13.18
CA THR A 181 14.28 -7.61 11.99
C THR A 181 13.22 -7.92 10.95
N THR A 182 12.11 -8.55 11.35
CA THR A 182 11.00 -8.82 10.43
C THR A 182 10.38 -7.52 9.92
N ARG A 183 10.18 -6.51 10.77
CA ARG A 183 9.67 -5.21 10.31
C ARG A 183 10.58 -4.55 9.28
N LEU A 184 11.90 -4.61 9.46
CA LEU A 184 12.87 -4.08 8.50
C LEU A 184 12.79 -4.81 7.15
N GLN A 185 12.55 -6.12 7.14
CA GLN A 185 12.37 -6.91 5.91
C GLN A 185 11.14 -6.51 5.09
N TYR A 186 10.12 -5.90 5.70
CA TYR A 186 8.82 -5.64 5.07
C TYR A 186 8.42 -4.16 4.97
N VAL A 187 9.04 -3.27 5.75
CA VAL A 187 8.67 -1.85 5.77
C VAL A 187 9.06 -1.14 4.46
N GLY A 188 10.18 -1.54 3.85
CA GLY A 188 10.68 -0.99 2.59
C GLY A 188 10.17 -1.70 1.33
N ARG A 189 9.46 -2.84 1.46
CA ARG A 189 9.00 -3.64 0.32
C ARG A 189 8.13 -2.85 -0.65
N PRO A 190 8.29 -3.04 -1.98
CA PRO A 190 7.64 -2.27 -3.02
C PRO A 190 6.16 -2.68 -3.24
N TYR A 191 5.39 -2.78 -2.16
CA TYR A 191 4.00 -3.27 -2.14
C TYR A 191 2.96 -2.16 -2.23
N ARG A 192 3.35 -0.93 -2.55
CA ARG A 192 2.44 0.16 -2.94
C ARG A 192 2.54 0.37 -4.44
N TYR A 193 1.39 0.37 -5.12
CA TYR A 193 1.28 0.52 -6.56
C TYR A 193 0.55 1.81 -6.87
N VAL A 194 1.11 2.62 -7.76
CA VAL A 194 0.61 3.95 -8.08
C VAL A 194 0.51 4.15 -9.59
N MET A 195 -0.67 4.55 -10.03
CA MET A 195 -0.98 4.99 -11.37
C MET A 195 -1.24 6.51 -11.36
N LYS A 196 -0.78 7.23 -12.39
CA LYS A 196 -0.88 8.70 -12.48
C LYS A 196 -0.40 9.43 -11.20
N PRO A 197 0.86 9.23 -10.74
CA PRO A 197 1.34 9.78 -9.46
C PRO A 197 1.23 11.31 -9.32
N TRP A 198 1.16 12.04 -10.43
CA TRP A 198 0.99 13.50 -10.46
C TRP A 198 -0.37 13.96 -9.93
N LEU A 199 -1.38 13.09 -9.89
CA LEU A 199 -2.68 13.37 -9.28
C LEU A 199 -2.66 13.28 -7.75
N LEU A 200 -1.65 12.63 -7.17
CA LEU A 200 -1.61 12.28 -5.76
C LEU A 200 -0.77 13.27 -4.94
N LYS A 201 -1.33 13.73 -3.82
CA LYS A 201 -0.68 14.62 -2.85
C LYS A 201 -0.24 13.84 -1.62
N LYS A 202 -1.09 12.95 -1.12
CA LYS A 202 -0.77 12.02 -0.03
C LYS A 202 0.17 10.94 -0.56
N GLY A 203 1.14 10.60 0.27
CA GLY A 203 2.13 9.58 -0.06
C GLY A 203 3.16 9.95 -1.15
N ARG A 204 3.15 11.18 -1.67
CA ARG A 204 4.11 11.67 -2.68
C ARG A 204 5.58 11.43 -2.33
N VAL A 205 5.95 11.56 -1.05
CA VAL A 205 7.33 11.29 -0.59
C VAL A 205 7.74 9.82 -0.79
N TRP A 206 6.80 8.89 -0.65
CA TRP A 206 7.06 7.47 -0.88
C TRP A 206 7.19 7.17 -2.36
N THR A 207 6.35 7.79 -3.20
CA THR A 207 6.51 7.73 -4.66
C THR A 207 7.89 8.25 -5.05
N LEU A 208 8.31 9.43 -4.57
CA LEU A 208 9.65 9.96 -4.83
C LEU A 208 10.75 8.97 -4.43
N PHE A 209 10.64 8.36 -3.25
CA PHE A 209 11.60 7.35 -2.80
C PHE A 209 11.66 6.14 -3.75
N GLY A 210 10.50 5.61 -4.19
CA GLY A 210 10.45 4.54 -5.19
C GLY A 210 11.11 4.93 -6.53
N LEU A 211 10.84 6.14 -7.02
CA LEU A 211 11.43 6.64 -8.27
C LEU A 211 12.96 6.85 -8.17
N MET A 212 13.49 7.17 -6.98
CA MET A 212 14.93 7.21 -6.74
C MET A 212 15.58 5.83 -6.88
N GLU A 213 14.89 4.77 -6.47
CA GLU A 213 15.35 3.39 -6.64
C GLU A 213 15.32 2.94 -8.10
N GLU A 214 14.38 3.45 -8.90
CA GLU A 214 14.30 3.24 -10.35
C GLU A 214 15.38 4.00 -11.13
N LYS A 215 16.19 4.85 -10.46
CA LYS A 215 17.25 5.67 -11.06
C LYS A 215 16.77 6.60 -12.20
N LEU A 216 15.54 7.09 -12.09
CA LEU A 216 14.99 8.07 -13.03
C LEU A 216 15.71 9.42 -12.94
N THR A 217 15.63 10.20 -14.01
CA THR A 217 16.18 11.56 -14.05
C THR A 217 15.43 12.49 -13.09
N ILE A 218 16.07 13.61 -12.72
CA ILE A 218 15.44 14.64 -11.87
C ILE A 218 14.19 15.19 -12.56
N GLU A 219 14.25 15.40 -13.87
CA GLU A 219 13.17 15.88 -14.70
C GLU A 219 11.95 14.94 -14.66
N GLU A 220 12.18 13.63 -14.78
CA GLU A 220 11.12 12.63 -14.68
C GLU A 220 10.51 12.57 -13.28
N MET A 221 11.35 12.59 -12.23
CA MET A 221 10.87 12.61 -10.84
C MET A 221 10.00 13.84 -10.57
N VAL A 222 10.42 15.03 -11.03
CA VAL A 222 9.63 16.27 -10.91
C VAL A 222 8.31 16.15 -11.67
N ARG A 223 8.32 15.63 -12.90
CA ARG A 223 7.11 15.45 -13.70
C ARG A 223 6.11 14.49 -13.03
N LEU A 224 6.58 13.37 -12.50
CA LEU A 224 5.73 12.33 -11.91
C LEU A 224 5.21 12.71 -10.53
N THR A 225 5.96 13.49 -9.75
CA THR A 225 5.57 13.84 -8.37
C THR A 225 5.01 15.25 -8.22
N LEU A 226 5.16 16.09 -9.25
CA LEU A 226 4.92 17.54 -9.22
C LEU A 226 5.66 18.26 -8.08
N MET A 227 6.78 17.71 -7.62
CA MET A 227 7.62 18.35 -6.60
C MET A 227 8.46 19.46 -7.21
N LYS A 228 8.68 20.54 -6.45
CA LYS A 228 9.57 21.63 -6.87
C LYS A 228 10.98 21.07 -7.12
N LYS A 229 11.53 21.31 -8.32
CA LYS A 229 12.88 20.89 -8.72
C LYS A 229 13.96 21.30 -7.70
N THR A 230 13.80 22.49 -7.11
CA THR A 230 14.71 23.03 -6.08
C THR A 230 14.80 22.19 -4.79
N LEU A 231 13.83 21.30 -4.54
CA LEU A 231 13.87 20.40 -3.38
C LEU A 231 14.66 19.12 -3.65
N MET A 232 14.84 18.72 -4.92
CA MET A 232 15.46 17.44 -5.28
C MET A 232 16.86 17.25 -4.69
N PRO A 233 17.76 18.26 -4.66
CA PRO A 233 19.06 18.12 -4.01
C PRO A 233 18.95 17.82 -2.50
N LYS A 234 17.95 18.38 -1.80
CA LYS A 234 17.73 18.13 -0.38
C LYS A 234 17.32 16.68 -0.13
N TYR A 235 16.38 16.16 -0.92
CA TYR A 235 15.98 14.76 -0.80
C TYR A 235 17.11 13.80 -1.16
N LYS A 236 17.89 14.10 -2.20
CA LYS A 236 19.08 13.31 -2.54
C LYS A 236 20.09 13.29 -1.39
N SER A 237 20.37 14.45 -0.79
CA SER A 237 21.28 14.52 0.37
C SER A 237 20.78 13.68 1.54
N GLU A 238 19.48 13.69 1.83
CA GLU A 238 18.89 12.87 2.89
C GLU A 238 18.92 11.37 2.58
N TYR A 239 18.71 11.01 1.31
CA TYR A 239 18.90 9.64 0.83
C TYR A 239 20.35 9.20 1.06
N ASP A 240 21.34 10.00 0.64
CA ASP A 240 22.77 9.68 0.79
C ASP A 240 23.18 9.54 2.27
N ILE A 241 22.68 10.42 3.14
CA ILE A 241 22.90 10.32 4.60
C ILE A 241 22.29 9.01 5.15
N GLY A 242 21.09 8.64 4.69
CA GLY A 242 20.44 7.41 5.10
C GLY A 242 21.26 6.16 4.74
N GLN A 243 21.88 6.13 3.55
CA GLN A 243 22.79 5.04 3.17
C GLN A 243 24.06 5.02 4.04
N LYS A 244 24.69 6.17 4.24
CA LYS A 244 25.97 6.29 4.97
C LYS A 244 25.84 5.97 6.46
N ASP A 245 24.79 6.51 7.09
CA ASP A 245 24.57 6.41 8.54
C ASP A 245 23.40 5.46 8.86
N ALA A 246 23.25 4.37 8.09
CA ALA A 246 22.05 3.53 8.10
C ALA A 246 21.68 3.00 9.48
N ILE A 247 22.63 2.35 10.17
CA ILE A 247 22.42 1.78 11.51
C ILE A 247 22.01 2.88 12.50
N LYS A 248 22.73 4.01 12.51
CA LYS A 248 22.44 5.16 13.38
C LYS A 248 21.04 5.73 13.11
N THR A 249 20.68 5.86 11.84
CA THR A 249 19.36 6.38 11.41
C THR A 249 18.24 5.45 11.86
N ILE A 250 18.38 4.13 11.66
CA ILE A 250 17.37 3.15 12.11
C ILE A 250 17.24 3.20 13.64
N LYS A 251 18.35 3.25 14.38
CA LYS A 251 18.32 3.39 15.84
C LYS A 251 17.56 4.64 16.29
N GLN A 252 17.85 5.79 15.67
CA GLN A 252 17.14 7.04 15.95
C GLN A 252 15.64 6.94 15.63
N CYS A 253 15.26 6.24 14.57
CA CYS A 253 13.85 6.01 14.24
C CYS A 253 13.14 5.14 15.28
N VAL A 254 13.79 4.10 15.80
CA VAL A 254 13.17 3.13 16.72
C VAL A 254 13.16 3.64 18.17
N TRP A 255 14.24 4.26 18.62
CA TRP A 255 14.44 4.67 20.02
C TRP A 255 14.55 6.18 20.24
N GLY A 256 14.70 6.99 19.20
CA GLY A 256 14.93 8.43 19.31
C GLY A 256 13.67 9.30 19.38
N GLY A 257 12.49 8.71 19.62
CA GLY A 257 11.22 9.44 19.78
C GLY A 257 10.61 10.00 18.50
N LYS A 258 11.25 9.81 17.33
CA LYS A 258 10.75 10.25 16.02
C LYS A 258 10.71 9.09 15.03
N ASP A 259 9.58 8.41 14.98
CA ASP A 259 9.39 7.30 14.05
C ASP A 259 9.22 7.78 12.58
N ILE A 260 9.03 6.81 11.67
CA ILE A 260 8.85 7.10 10.23
C ILE A 260 7.64 8.01 10.01
N VAL A 261 6.51 7.72 10.66
CA VAL A 261 5.21 8.36 10.38
C VAL A 261 5.19 9.79 10.89
N ALA A 262 5.71 10.01 12.10
CA ALA A 262 5.81 11.31 12.77
C ALA A 262 6.82 12.26 12.10
N GLY A 263 7.77 11.73 11.33
CA GLY A 263 8.75 12.54 10.65
C GLY A 263 8.22 13.36 9.47
N ASN A 264 8.94 14.44 9.15
CA ASN A 264 8.74 15.18 7.92
C ASN A 264 9.23 14.38 6.70
N ALA A 265 9.00 14.91 5.49
CA ALA A 265 9.34 14.21 4.25
C ALA A 265 10.85 13.90 4.12
N LEU A 266 11.72 14.82 4.55
CA LEU A 266 13.18 14.61 4.53
C LEU A 266 13.61 13.46 5.45
N TRP A 267 13.08 13.44 6.68
CA TRP A 267 13.31 12.33 7.61
C TRP A 267 12.82 10.99 7.07
N LYS A 268 11.63 10.96 6.46
CA LYS A 268 11.08 9.76 5.83
C LYS A 268 12.04 9.23 4.76
N THR A 269 12.54 10.10 3.88
CA THR A 269 13.53 9.72 2.86
C THR A 269 14.81 9.17 3.48
N ARG A 270 15.36 9.82 4.52
CA ARG A 270 16.56 9.34 5.22
C ARG A 270 16.35 7.95 5.83
N VAL A 271 15.26 7.75 6.57
CA VAL A 271 14.97 6.47 7.22
C VAL A 271 14.73 5.37 6.20
N MET A 272 13.95 5.62 5.14
CA MET A 272 13.71 4.59 4.13
C MET A 272 14.95 4.25 3.33
N SER A 273 15.84 5.22 3.11
CA SER A 273 17.15 4.94 2.54
C SER A 273 18.01 4.07 3.47
N ALA A 274 18.01 4.34 4.77
CA ALA A 274 18.69 3.49 5.76
C ALA A 274 18.13 2.06 5.81
N VAL A 275 16.80 1.90 5.76
CA VAL A 275 16.13 0.60 5.64
C VAL A 275 16.59 -0.11 4.37
N ARG A 276 16.62 0.60 3.24
CA ARG A 276 17.03 0.02 1.95
C ARG A 276 18.48 -0.46 1.95
N TRP A 277 19.36 0.28 2.60
CA TRP A 277 20.73 -0.17 2.83
C TRP A 277 20.74 -1.48 3.62
N TRP A 278 19.97 -1.56 4.71
CA TRP A 278 19.87 -2.75 5.54
C TRP A 278 19.30 -3.96 4.77
N GLU A 279 18.26 -3.75 3.96
CA GLU A 279 17.68 -4.78 3.10
C GLU A 279 18.73 -5.36 2.15
N ARG A 280 19.54 -4.51 1.50
CA ARG A 280 20.62 -4.94 0.60
C ARG A 280 21.70 -5.73 1.33
N GLN A 281 21.99 -5.43 2.61
CA GLN A 281 22.89 -6.25 3.42
C GLN A 281 22.29 -7.63 3.70
N ALA A 282 21.00 -7.68 4.05
CA ALA A 282 20.31 -8.94 4.30
C ALA A 282 20.22 -9.82 3.04
N GLU A 283 20.02 -9.22 1.86
CA GLU A 283 19.98 -9.91 0.56
C GLU A 283 21.29 -10.62 0.21
N ILE A 284 22.44 -10.10 0.65
CA ILE A 284 23.75 -10.74 0.48
C ILE A 284 24.14 -11.66 1.66
N GLY A 285 23.19 -11.99 2.54
CA GLY A 285 23.40 -12.87 3.69
C GLY A 285 24.00 -12.19 4.92
N ASN A 286 24.24 -10.88 4.88
CA ASN A 286 24.74 -10.10 6.01
C ASN A 286 23.58 -9.51 6.82
N ILE A 287 22.92 -10.34 7.63
CA ILE A 287 21.83 -9.89 8.51
C ILE A 287 22.42 -9.16 9.71
N ILE A 288 22.36 -7.83 9.68
CA ILE A 288 22.86 -6.97 10.76
C ILE A 288 21.77 -6.81 11.81
N GLU A 289 22.01 -7.31 13.02
CA GLU A 289 21.12 -7.06 14.14
C GLU A 289 21.20 -5.61 14.61
N ILE A 290 20.03 -4.96 14.71
CA ILE A 290 19.93 -3.59 15.19
C ILE A 290 19.50 -3.63 16.66
N GLU A 291 20.47 -3.45 17.54
CA GLU A 291 20.25 -3.41 18.98
C GLU A 291 20.23 -1.97 19.51
N LYS A 292 19.60 -1.78 20.68
CA LYS A 292 19.44 -0.45 21.27
C LYS A 292 20.77 0.28 21.49
N LYS A 293 21.86 -0.42 21.83
CA LYS A 293 23.14 0.10 22.39
C LYS A 293 23.21 1.62 22.48
#